data_AF-A0A6S7H243-F1
#
_entry.id   AF-A0A6S7H243-F1
#
_cell.length_a   1.000
_cell.length_b   1.000
_cell.length_c   1.000
_cell.angle_alpha   90.00
_cell.angle_beta   90.00
_cell.angle_gamma   90.00
#
_symmetry.space_group_name_H-M   'P 1'
#
loop_
_entity.id
_entity.type
_entity.pdbx_description
1 polymer ?
#
loop_
_entity_poly.entity_id
_entity_poly.type
_entity_poly.pdbx_seq_one_letter_code
_entity_poly.pdbx_strand_id
1 'polypeptide(L)'
;MTTYTDKGPKPDTGRFLAFDHVTLWVGNAKQAASYYCTRWGFEVIGYKGLETGSREVVSYALRLDKIVFVVQSPLNPTGTTSE
;
A
#
# COMPACT_ATOMS: atom_id res chain seq x y z
N MET A 1 3.24 10.35 19.43
CA MET A 1 3.46 9.12 20.24
C MET A 1 2.09 8.69 20.74
N THR A 2 1.53 7.56 20.31
CA THR A 2 0.22 7.09 20.78
C THR A 2 0.38 6.53 22.19
N THR A 3 -0.04 7.30 23.19
CA THR A 3 0.04 6.92 24.61
C THR A 3 -1.16 6.05 24.94
N TYR A 4 -1.04 4.75 24.69
CA TYR A 4 -1.95 3.74 25.22
C TYR A 4 -1.31 3.12 26.47
N THR A 5 -1.89 3.41 27.63
CA THR A 5 -1.33 3.11 28.96
C THR A 5 -1.50 1.66 29.40
N ASP A 6 -2.48 0.94 28.84
CA ASP A 6 -2.77 -0.44 29.20
C ASP A 6 -2.43 -1.39 28.05
N LYS A 7 -1.23 -1.96 28.04
CA LYS A 7 -0.78 -2.83 26.93
C LYS A 7 -1.15 -4.30 27.12
N GLY A 8 -1.94 -4.63 28.15
CA GLY A 8 -2.21 -6.02 28.52
C GLY A 8 -0.93 -6.82 28.82
N PRO A 9 -1.05 -8.13 29.06
CA PRO A 9 0.11 -9.01 29.18
C PRO A 9 0.86 -9.07 27.85
N LYS A 10 2.19 -8.88 27.91
CA LYS A 10 3.05 -9.01 26.73
C LYS A 10 3.05 -10.47 26.26
N PRO A 11 2.78 -10.75 24.98
CA PRO A 11 2.86 -12.10 24.44
C PRO A 11 4.27 -12.68 24.55
N ASP A 12 4.39 -13.98 24.83
CA ASP A 12 5.67 -14.69 24.87
C ASP A 12 6.27 -14.91 23.47
N THR A 13 5.45 -14.81 22.43
CA THR A 13 5.83 -15.03 21.02
C THR A 13 5.30 -13.92 20.11
N GLY A 14 6.03 -13.67 19.01
CA GLY A 14 5.69 -12.65 18.02
C GLY A 14 6.11 -11.23 18.45
N ARG A 15 6.74 -10.48 17.53
CA ARG A 15 7.15 -9.10 17.76
C ARG A 15 6.72 -8.21 16.60
N PHE A 16 5.80 -7.31 16.85
CA PHE A 16 5.43 -6.25 15.92
C PHE A 16 6.43 -5.10 16.07
N LEU A 17 7.21 -4.84 15.02
CA LEU A 17 8.28 -3.83 15.05
C LEU A 17 7.73 -2.43 14.74
N ALA A 18 7.07 -2.30 13.60
CA ALA A 18 6.47 -1.07 13.10
C ALA A 18 5.49 -1.40 11.97
N PHE A 19 4.76 -0.39 11.51
CA PHE A 19 4.03 -0.46 10.25
C PHE A 19 5.01 -0.51 9.08
N ASP A 20 4.80 -1.45 8.16
CA ASP A 20 5.61 -1.59 6.95
C ASP A 20 5.02 -0.75 5.81
N HIS A 21 3.77 -1.03 5.42
CA HIS A 21 3.01 -0.26 4.45
C HIS A 21 1.50 -0.48 4.63
N VAL A 22 0.69 0.32 3.94
CA VAL A 22 -0.75 0.12 3.80
C VAL A 22 -1.12 -0.04 2.33
N THR A 23 -1.83 -1.13 2.01
CA THR A 23 -2.31 -1.39 0.65
C THR A 23 -3.77 -0.96 0.50
N LEU A 24 -4.01 -0.07 -0.46
CA LEU A 24 -5.30 0.53 -0.76
C LEU A 24 -5.81 0.00 -2.10
N TRP A 25 -6.91 -0.75 -2.07
CA TRP A 25 -7.64 -1.13 -3.27
C TRP A 25 -8.55 0.01 -3.72
N VAL A 26 -8.35 0.47 -4.95
CA VAL A 26 -9.04 1.63 -5.52
C VAL A 26 -9.52 1.31 -6.94
N GLY A 27 -10.50 2.07 -7.43
CA GLY A 27 -10.99 1.90 -8.80
C GLY A 27 -9.96 2.28 -9.87
N ASN A 28 -9.12 3.30 -9.60
CA ASN A 28 -8.08 3.75 -10.52
C ASN A 28 -6.79 4.06 -9.75
N ALA A 29 -5.84 3.12 -9.76
CA ALA A 29 -4.58 3.26 -9.04
C ALA A 29 -3.70 4.40 -9.57
N LYS A 30 -3.73 4.68 -10.88
CA LYS A 30 -2.91 5.73 -11.50
C LYS A 30 -3.36 7.12 -11.05
N GLN A 31 -4.67 7.35 -11.02
CA GLN A 31 -5.22 8.62 -10.54
C GLN A 31 -5.01 8.79 -9.03
N ALA A 32 -5.20 7.73 -8.25
CA ALA A 32 -4.94 7.76 -6.81
C ALA A 32 -3.47 8.08 -6.51
N ALA A 33 -2.53 7.44 -7.23
CA ALA A 33 -1.10 7.73 -7.12
C ALA A 33 -0.79 9.20 -7.41
N SER A 34 -1.28 9.72 -8.54
CA SER A 34 -1.12 11.13 -8.90
C SER A 34 -1.70 12.09 -7.84
N TYR A 35 -2.86 11.76 -7.26
CA TYR A 35 -3.49 12.55 -6.20
C TYR A 35 -2.62 12.61 -4.95
N TYR A 36 -2.13 11.46 -4.46
CA TYR A 36 -1.28 11.41 -3.26
C TYR A 36 0.09 12.06 -3.49
N CYS A 37 0.66 11.93 -4.69
CA CYS A 37 1.89 12.63 -5.02
C CYS A 37 1.70 14.15 -5.07
N THR A 38 0.71 14.62 -5.82
CA THR A 38 0.52 16.06 -6.07
C THR A 38 -0.01 16.80 -4.85
N ARG A 39 -0.97 16.22 -4.11
CA ARG A 39 -1.63 16.91 -3.01
C ARG A 39 -0.98 16.68 -1.66
N TRP A 40 -0.40 15.50 -1.44
CA TRP A 40 0.17 15.12 -0.13
C TRP A 40 1.70 15.03 -0.15
N GLY A 41 2.34 15.17 -1.32
CA GLY A 41 3.79 15.19 -1.45
C GLY A 41 4.45 13.80 -1.42
N PHE A 42 3.69 12.73 -1.63
CA PHE A 42 4.28 11.40 -1.76
C PHE A 42 5.12 11.27 -3.04
N GLU A 43 6.11 10.40 -3.01
CA GLU A 43 6.94 10.06 -4.17
C GLU A 43 6.69 8.61 -4.59
N VAL A 44 6.64 8.36 -5.90
CA VAL A 44 6.51 7.00 -6.43
C VAL A 44 7.86 6.29 -6.27
N ILE A 45 7.89 5.22 -5.48
CA ILE A 45 9.10 4.42 -5.22
C ILE A 45 9.07 3.07 -5.94
N GLY A 46 7.93 2.66 -6.48
CA GLY A 46 7.80 1.38 -7.16
C GLY A 46 6.52 1.29 -8.00
N TYR A 47 6.60 0.47 -9.05
CA TYR A 47 5.50 0.24 -9.97
C TYR A 47 5.42 -1.25 -10.33
N LYS A 48 4.20 -1.76 -10.38
CA LYS A 48 3.85 -3.09 -10.89
C LYS A 48 2.63 -2.94 -11.79
N GLY A 49 2.72 -3.45 -13.01
CA GLY A 49 1.61 -3.40 -13.98
C GLY A 49 1.92 -4.19 -15.24
N LEU A 50 1.19 -3.90 -16.32
CA LEU A 50 1.30 -4.64 -17.59
C LEU A 50 2.72 -4.60 -18.15
N GLU A 51 3.37 -3.44 -18.01
CA GLU A 51 4.73 -3.14 -18.45
C GLU A 51 5.78 -3.94 -17.68
N THR A 52 5.45 -4.40 -16.47
CA THR A 52 6.32 -5.23 -15.63
C THR A 52 5.88 -6.70 -15.62
N GLY A 53 4.98 -7.10 -16.52
CA GLY A 53 4.48 -8.48 -16.62
C GLY A 53 3.35 -8.83 -15.65
N SER A 54 2.83 -7.89 -14.86
CA SER A 54 1.66 -8.13 -14.01
C SER A 54 0.37 -7.87 -14.77
N ARG A 55 -0.40 -8.93 -15.01
CA ARG A 55 -1.62 -8.88 -15.84
C ARG A 55 -2.92 -8.76 -15.06
N GLU A 56 -2.90 -9.08 -13.76
CA GLU A 56 -4.11 -9.08 -12.92
C GLU A 56 -4.32 -7.76 -12.18
N VAL A 57 -3.24 -7.14 -11.70
CA VAL A 57 -3.28 -5.97 -10.82
C VAL A 57 -2.21 -4.98 -11.23
N VAL A 58 -2.57 -3.70 -11.21
CA VAL A 58 -1.61 -2.60 -11.26
C VAL A 58 -1.47 -2.01 -9.86
N SER A 59 -0.24 -1.79 -9.41
CA SER A 59 0.10 -1.27 -8.10
C SER A 59 1.16 -0.17 -8.20
N TYR A 60 0.95 0.93 -7.48
CA TYR A 60 1.93 1.99 -7.30
C TYR A 60 2.32 2.07 -5.83
N ALA A 61 3.60 1.91 -5.55
CA ALA A 61 4.16 2.13 -4.22
C ALA A 61 4.57 3.60 -4.08
N LEU A 62 4.02 4.26 -3.07
CA LEU A 62 4.18 5.66 -2.78
C LEU A 62 4.82 5.80 -1.40
N ARG A 63 5.77 6.71 -1.24
CA ARG A 63 6.45 6.94 0.02
C ARG A 63 6.52 8.42 0.36
N LEU A 64 6.29 8.73 1.63
CA LEU A 64 6.59 10.02 2.24
C LEU A 64 7.28 9.76 3.58
N ASP A 65 8.59 10.04 3.64
CA ASP A 65 9.46 9.70 4.78
C ASP A 65 9.39 8.21 5.17
N LYS A 66 8.65 7.89 6.25
CA LYS A 66 8.46 6.51 6.74
C LYS A 66 7.10 5.93 6.38
N ILE A 67 6.20 6.71 5.79
CA ILE A 67 4.85 6.28 5.42
C ILE A 67 4.91 5.68 4.02
N VAL A 68 4.42 4.46 3.88
CA VAL A 68 4.36 3.75 2.59
C VAL A 68 2.93 3.36 2.28
N PHE A 69 2.44 3.80 1.12
CA PHE A 69 1.16 3.39 0.57
C PHE A 69 1.35 2.59 -0.71
N VAL A 70 0.61 1.50 -0.87
CA VAL A 70 0.52 0.76 -2.13
C VAL A 70 -0.90 0.93 -2.64
N VAL A 71 -1.09 1.80 -3.63
CA VAL A 71 -2.40 1.96 -4.28
C VAL A 71 -2.50 0.98 -5.44
N GLN A 72 -3.56 0.17 -5.46
CA GLN A 72 -3.71 -0.86 -6.49
C GLN A 72 -5.13 -0.99 -7.01
N SER A 73 -5.25 -1.41 -8.27
CA SER A 73 -6.51 -1.61 -8.97
C SER A 73 -6.45 -2.86 -9.84
N PRO A 74 -7.55 -3.60 -9.98
CA PRO A 74 -7.61 -4.73 -10.90
C PRO A 74 -7.48 -4.25 -12.35
N LEU A 75 -6.77 -5.02 -13.17
CA LEU A 75 -6.64 -4.77 -14.61
C LEU A 75 -7.71 -5.52 -15.42
N ASN A 76 -8.23 -6.62 -14.88
CA ASN A 76 -9.22 -7.46 -15.53
C ASN A 76 -10.62 -7.28 -14.91
N PRO A 77 -11.70 -7.28 -15.73
CA PRO A 77 -13.07 -7.11 -15.24
C PRO A 77 -13.54 -8.22 -14.31
N THR A 78 -13.00 -9.42 -14.49
CA THR A 78 -13.48 -10.65 -13.84
C THR A 78 -12.98 -10.83 -12.41
N GLY A 79 -12.09 -9.96 -11.92
CA GLY A 79 -11.66 -9.95 -10.52
C GLY A 79 -10.94 -11.21 -10.04
N THR A 80 -10.61 -12.16 -10.93
CA THR A 80 -9.88 -13.39 -10.59
C THR A 80 -8.44 -13.04 -10.28
N THR A 81 -8.21 -12.56 -9.06
CA THR A 81 -6.86 -12.43 -8.53
C THR A 81 -6.38 -13.85 -8.29
N SER A 82 -5.53 -14.37 -9.17
CA SER A 82 -4.89 -15.66 -8.96
C SER A 82 -3.95 -15.52 -7.76
N GLU A 83 -4.42 -15.93 -6.58
CA GLU A 83 -3.59 -16.17 -5.40
C GLU A 83 -2.71 -17.41 -5.60
#